data_AF-A0AAV9NT14-F1
#
_entry.id   AF-A0AAV9NT14-F1
#
_cell.length_a   1.000
_cell.length_b   1.000
_cell.length_c   1.000
_cell.angle_alpha   90.00
_cell.angle_beta   90.00
_cell.angle_gamma   90.00
#
_symmetry.space_group_name_H-M   'P 1'
#
loop_
_entity.id
_entity.type
_entity.pdbx_description
1 polymer ?
#
loop_
_entity_poly.entity_id
_entity_poly.type
_entity_poly.pdbx_seq_one_letter_code
_entity_poly.pdbx_strand_id
1 'polypeptide(L)'
;MAAATAMLDKKYEPLGGQGQKDHNSYVLGRIQNHNIAIACLPAGSDGLAAAATVARDMTRSFPAMRFGLLAGIGGGIPDLKNGTDIRLGDIVVSMPTDISGGVIHYAKGKIMGTGDSDSTFIRKGFLNAPPPVLRNAVSSLQSDHEGEVRRIPLYLAEMLERHPKMAENGYKYPGPQKNLLYCTHCLDEKSCGGCCQTLVNRPVRDNNDPRIHYGIIASGDLVVKNAAMRDTLRELLGAKCVEMEAAGLMNDCVL
;
A
#
# COMPACT_ATOMS: atom_id res chain seq x y z
N MET A 1 13.76 0.66 2.09
CA MET A 1 14.50 1.66 2.88
C MET A 1 14.95 2.87 2.07
N ALA A 2 15.73 2.72 0.99
CA ALA A 2 16.39 3.84 0.31
C ALA A 2 15.45 5.00 -0.08
N ALA A 3 14.29 4.72 -0.70
CA ALA A 3 13.31 5.74 -1.07
C ALA A 3 12.82 6.56 0.14
N ALA A 4 12.42 5.91 1.23
CA ALA A 4 11.94 6.61 2.43
C ALA A 4 13.05 7.48 3.05
N THR A 5 14.29 7.00 3.07
CA THR A 5 15.44 7.77 3.55
C THR A 5 15.73 8.99 2.68
N ALA A 6 15.60 8.87 1.35
CA ALA A 6 15.82 9.97 0.41
C ALA A 6 14.75 11.08 0.52
N MET A 7 13.60 10.78 1.12
CA MET A 7 12.54 11.77 1.39
C MET A 7 12.78 12.61 2.65
N LEU A 8 13.75 12.26 3.51
CA LEU A 8 14.04 13.02 4.72
C LEU A 8 14.60 14.42 4.38
N ASP A 9 14.17 15.44 5.12
CA ASP A 9 14.77 16.78 5.03
C ASP A 9 16.15 16.81 5.68
N LYS A 10 16.29 16.03 6.76
CA LYS A 10 17.55 15.86 7.50
C LYS A 10 17.66 14.44 8.03
N LYS A 11 18.82 13.83 7.87
CA LYS A 11 19.19 12.56 8.51
C LYS A 11 19.89 12.85 9.83
N TYR A 12 19.60 12.07 10.86
CA TYR A 12 20.26 12.12 12.16
C TYR A 12 21.29 10.99 12.31
N GLU A 13 22.16 11.13 13.30
CA GLU A 13 23.07 10.06 13.68
C GLU A 13 22.31 8.80 14.13
N PRO A 14 22.87 7.60 13.94
CA PRO A 14 22.29 6.36 14.44
C PRO A 14 22.10 6.41 15.97
N LEU A 15 21.19 5.58 16.48
CA LEU A 15 21.03 5.42 17.92
C LEU A 15 22.34 4.91 18.54
N GLY A 16 22.77 5.52 19.65
CA GLY A 16 23.90 5.05 20.45
C GLY A 16 23.64 3.73 21.20
N GLY A 17 22.41 3.22 21.15
CA GLY A 17 21.99 1.94 21.69
C GLY A 17 20.51 1.67 21.42
N GLN A 18 20.16 0.40 21.24
CA GLN A 18 18.78 -0.09 21.10
C GLN A 18 18.50 -1.15 22.16
N GLY A 19 17.22 -1.44 22.43
CA GLY A 19 16.85 -2.49 23.39
C GLY A 19 17.50 -3.82 22.99
N GLN A 20 18.02 -4.59 23.96
CA GLN A 20 18.78 -5.83 23.70
C GLN A 20 18.05 -6.88 22.84
N LYS A 21 16.72 -6.79 22.74
CA LYS A 21 15.86 -7.71 21.97
C LYS A 21 15.25 -7.07 20.72
N ASP A 22 15.58 -5.82 20.44
CA ASP A 22 15.21 -5.17 19.19
C ASP A 22 16.34 -5.40 18.20
N HIS A 23 16.03 -6.08 17.09
CA HIS A 23 16.97 -6.37 16.00
C HIS A 23 16.69 -5.54 14.75
N ASN A 24 15.78 -4.56 14.83
CA ASN A 24 15.52 -3.65 13.73
C ASN A 24 16.74 -2.78 13.45
N SER A 25 16.88 -2.38 12.19
CA SER A 25 17.80 -1.34 11.76
C SER A 25 17.01 -0.06 11.50
N TYR A 26 17.36 1.01 12.22
CA TYR A 26 16.66 2.28 12.13
C TYR A 26 17.47 3.32 11.36
N VAL A 27 16.78 4.05 10.49
CA VAL A 27 17.24 5.34 9.99
C VAL A 27 16.44 6.43 10.69
N LEU A 28 17.16 7.36 11.31
CA LEU A 28 16.57 8.49 12.00
C LEU A 28 16.66 9.76 11.16
N GLY A 29 15.65 10.61 11.26
CA GLY A 29 15.67 11.90 10.59
C GLY A 29 14.46 12.76 10.90
N ARG A 30 14.22 13.70 10.00
CA ARG A 30 13.16 14.69 10.11
C ARG A 30 12.50 14.94 8.77
N ILE A 31 11.18 15.09 8.78
CA ILE A 31 10.40 15.71 7.70
C ILE A 31 9.61 16.85 8.34
N GLN A 32 9.85 18.08 7.88
CA GLN A 32 9.30 19.30 8.44
C GLN A 32 9.47 19.34 9.96
N ASN A 33 8.38 19.42 10.72
CA ASN A 33 8.42 19.48 12.19
C ASN A 33 8.30 18.11 12.87
N HIS A 34 8.39 17.01 12.10
CA HIS A 34 8.23 15.65 12.61
C HIS A 34 9.56 14.90 12.65
N ASN A 35 9.90 14.36 13.82
CA ASN A 35 10.98 13.38 13.94
C ASN A 35 10.48 12.02 13.42
N ILE A 36 11.29 11.41 12.57
CA ILE A 36 10.96 10.17 11.85
C ILE A 36 11.97 9.09 12.23
N ALA A 37 11.45 7.91 12.57
CA ALA A 37 12.22 6.66 12.65
C ALA A 37 11.72 5.73 11.54
N ILE A 38 12.63 5.27 10.68
CA ILE A 38 12.33 4.38 9.56
C ILE A 38 12.95 3.02 9.84
N ALA A 39 12.14 1.98 9.85
CA ALA A 39 12.58 0.59 9.82
C ALA A 39 12.16 -0.06 8.49
N CYS A 40 12.80 -1.16 8.13
CA CYS A 40 12.35 -2.04 7.05
C CYS A 40 12.32 -3.48 7.56
N LEU A 41 11.55 -4.32 6.88
CA LEU A 41 11.56 -5.75 7.14
C LEU A 41 12.98 -6.31 6.93
N PRO A 42 13.37 -7.34 7.71
CA PRO A 42 14.64 -8.04 7.50
C PRO A 42 14.76 -8.52 6.05
N ALA A 43 15.99 -8.55 5.53
CA ALA A 43 16.23 -9.04 4.18
C ALA A 43 15.72 -10.48 4.02
N GLY A 44 14.94 -10.73 2.96
CA GLY A 44 14.32 -12.03 2.71
C GLY A 44 13.09 -12.34 3.57
N SER A 45 12.60 -11.38 4.34
CA SER A 45 11.32 -11.49 5.06
C SER A 45 10.28 -10.54 4.45
N ASP A 46 9.07 -11.04 4.29
CA ASP A 46 7.88 -10.30 3.90
C ASP A 46 6.69 -10.75 4.76
N GLY A 47 5.53 -10.14 4.51
CA GLY A 47 4.28 -10.61 5.11
C GLY A 47 3.98 -10.04 6.50
N LEU A 48 2.84 -10.47 7.03
CA LEU A 48 2.19 -9.86 8.18
C LEU A 48 2.99 -10.02 9.48
N ALA A 49 3.61 -11.20 9.69
CA ALA A 49 4.33 -11.52 10.92
C ALA A 49 5.64 -10.73 11.07
N ALA A 50 6.37 -10.55 9.96
CA ALA A 50 7.57 -9.73 9.94
C ALA A 50 7.21 -8.26 10.22
N ALA A 51 6.16 -7.76 9.57
CA ALA A 51 5.70 -6.39 9.74
C ALA A 51 5.24 -6.10 11.19
N ALA A 52 4.49 -7.01 11.81
CA ALA A 52 4.08 -6.91 13.20
C ALA A 52 5.28 -6.91 14.17
N THR A 53 6.29 -7.75 13.92
CA THR A 53 7.50 -7.82 14.75
C THR A 53 8.29 -6.51 14.70
N VAL A 54 8.53 -5.98 13.49
CA VAL A 54 9.22 -4.70 13.31
C VAL A 54 8.47 -3.58 14.03
N ALA A 55 7.15 -3.50 13.82
CA ALA A 55 6.31 -2.48 14.44
C ALA A 55 6.34 -2.55 15.98
N ARG A 56 6.19 -3.74 16.56
CA ARG A 56 6.22 -3.95 18.01
C ARG A 56 7.56 -3.55 18.61
N ASP A 57 8.67 -3.90 17.98
CA ASP A 57 9.99 -3.55 18.53
C ASP A 57 10.28 -2.05 18.34
N MET A 58 9.74 -1.44 17.28
CA MET A 58 9.79 0.01 17.09
C MET A 58 9.01 0.78 18.16
N THR A 59 7.81 0.35 18.54
CA THR A 59 7.06 1.02 19.63
C THR A 59 7.75 0.88 20.99
N ARG A 60 8.49 -0.22 21.22
CA ARG A 60 9.30 -0.42 22.42
C ARG A 60 10.55 0.48 22.44
N SER A 61 11.23 0.63 21.31
CA SER A 61 12.45 1.45 21.21
C SER A 61 12.17 2.95 21.15
N PHE A 62 10.98 3.36 20.69
CA PHE A 62 10.58 4.76 20.61
C PHE A 62 9.29 5.01 21.41
N PRO A 63 9.36 5.12 22.75
CA PRO A 63 8.18 5.29 23.60
C PRO A 63 7.44 6.62 23.37
N ALA A 64 8.11 7.62 22.77
CA ALA A 64 7.51 8.90 22.39
C ALA A 64 6.90 8.90 20.97
N MET A 65 6.86 7.74 20.29
CA MET A 65 6.21 7.62 18.99
C MET A 65 4.71 7.96 19.12
N ARG A 66 4.18 8.74 18.18
CA ARG A 66 2.78 9.19 18.21
C ARG A 66 1.86 8.34 17.33
N PHE A 67 2.39 7.80 16.24
CA PHE A 67 1.71 6.93 15.29
C PHE A 67 2.74 6.30 14.35
N GLY A 68 2.37 5.17 13.75
CA GLY A 68 3.14 4.52 12.69
C GLY A 68 2.48 4.70 11.33
N LEU A 69 3.30 4.81 10.27
CA LEU A 69 2.84 4.77 8.88
C LEU A 69 3.51 3.58 8.18
N LEU A 70 2.72 2.76 7.50
CA LEU A 70 3.24 1.75 6.60
C LEU A 70 3.24 2.30 5.17
N ALA A 71 4.43 2.41 4.58
CA ALA A 71 4.59 2.77 3.19
C ALA A 71 5.28 1.62 2.45
N GLY A 72 4.58 1.05 1.48
CA GLY A 72 5.04 -0.11 0.71
C GLY A 72 4.54 -0.06 -0.73
N ILE A 73 4.90 -1.09 -1.49
CA ILE A 73 4.36 -1.30 -2.83
C ILE A 73 3.16 -2.23 -2.74
N GLY A 74 2.19 -2.03 -3.64
CA GLY A 74 1.03 -2.90 -3.75
C GLY A 74 0.59 -3.04 -5.20
N GLY A 75 -0.21 -4.07 -5.45
CA GLY A 75 -0.90 -4.26 -6.73
C GLY A 75 -2.14 -3.38 -6.79
N GLY A 76 -2.22 -2.49 -7.78
CA GLY A 76 -3.44 -1.71 -8.03
C GLY A 76 -4.59 -2.58 -8.51
N ILE A 77 -5.80 -2.25 -8.08
CA ILE A 77 -7.05 -2.93 -8.46
C ILE A 77 -7.97 -1.92 -9.16
N PRO A 78 -7.88 -1.78 -10.49
CA PRO A 78 -8.72 -0.86 -11.24
C PRO A 78 -10.19 -1.34 -11.30
N ASP A 79 -11.09 -0.38 -11.28
CA ASP A 79 -12.51 -0.52 -11.54
C ASP A 79 -12.96 0.54 -12.55
N LEU A 80 -12.66 0.26 -13.82
CA LEU A 80 -12.93 1.19 -14.92
C LEU A 80 -14.43 1.47 -15.10
N LYS A 81 -15.30 0.50 -14.73
CA LYS A 81 -16.75 0.65 -14.81
C LYS A 81 -17.25 1.74 -13.86
N ASN A 82 -16.61 1.85 -12.69
CA ASN A 82 -16.90 2.85 -11.67
C ASN A 82 -15.91 4.03 -11.68
N GLY A 83 -15.20 4.25 -12.80
CA GLY A 83 -14.30 5.39 -12.98
C GLY A 83 -12.97 5.33 -12.19
N THR A 84 -12.66 4.22 -11.52
CA THR A 84 -11.41 4.04 -10.79
C THR A 84 -10.35 3.41 -11.69
N ASP A 85 -9.46 4.23 -12.24
CA ASP A 85 -8.34 3.75 -13.07
C ASP A 85 -7.00 3.93 -12.34
N ILE A 86 -6.60 2.91 -11.58
CA ILE A 86 -5.32 2.87 -10.84
C ILE A 86 -4.19 2.44 -11.77
N ARG A 87 -3.08 3.18 -11.76
CA ARG A 87 -1.90 2.95 -12.62
C ARG A 87 -0.62 2.83 -11.80
N LEU A 88 0.46 2.36 -12.42
CA LEU A 88 1.78 2.38 -11.81
C LEU A 88 2.13 3.81 -11.42
N GLY A 89 2.75 3.97 -10.26
CA GLY A 89 3.08 5.28 -9.70
C GLY A 89 1.92 5.98 -8.98
N ASP A 90 0.68 5.51 -9.11
CA ASP A 90 -0.41 5.99 -8.25
C ASP A 90 -0.22 5.52 -6.81
N ILE A 91 -0.86 6.25 -5.90
CA ILE A 91 -0.81 6.02 -4.46
C ILE A 91 -2.18 5.57 -4.00
N VAL A 92 -2.24 4.51 -3.20
CA VAL A 92 -3.48 4.10 -2.51
C VAL A 92 -3.32 4.38 -1.02
N VAL A 93 -4.25 5.15 -0.46
CA VAL A 93 -4.28 5.46 0.98
C VAL A 93 -5.44 4.68 1.60
N SER A 94 -5.15 3.90 2.64
CA SER A 94 -6.20 3.18 3.36
C SER A 94 -7.19 4.17 3.98
N MET A 95 -8.46 3.99 3.67
CA MET A 95 -9.53 4.85 4.17
C MET A 95 -10.65 3.99 4.77
N PRO A 96 -11.02 4.22 6.04
CA PRO A 96 -12.17 3.56 6.64
C PRO A 96 -13.45 3.79 5.82
N THR A 97 -14.31 2.78 5.82
CA THR A 97 -15.67 2.80 5.25
C THR A 97 -16.64 2.32 6.32
N ASP A 98 -17.94 2.32 6.03
CA ASP A 98 -19.00 1.97 6.99
C ASP A 98 -18.78 0.64 7.73
N ILE A 99 -18.15 -0.34 7.07
CA ILE A 99 -17.97 -1.70 7.60
C ILE A 99 -16.49 -2.13 7.73
N SER A 100 -15.53 -1.24 7.47
CA SER A 100 -14.11 -1.58 7.44
C SER A 100 -13.21 -0.45 7.94
N GLY A 101 -12.16 -0.80 8.70
CA GLY A 101 -11.12 0.12 9.15
C GLY A 101 -10.17 0.64 8.05
N GLY A 102 -10.42 0.29 6.78
CA GLY A 102 -9.61 0.73 5.62
C GLY A 102 -8.59 -0.32 5.15
N VAL A 103 -8.31 -1.33 5.97
CA VAL A 103 -7.52 -2.50 5.60
C VAL A 103 -8.34 -3.75 5.90
N ILE A 104 -8.34 -4.72 4.98
CA ILE A 104 -9.01 -6.01 5.15
C ILE A 104 -7.98 -7.13 5.01
N HIS A 105 -7.86 -7.96 6.05
CA HIS A 105 -7.09 -9.19 5.94
C HIS A 105 -7.88 -10.22 5.11
N TYR A 106 -7.61 -10.29 3.80
CA TYR A 106 -8.44 -11.08 2.87
C TYR A 106 -8.22 -12.60 3.00
N ALA A 107 -7.03 -13.01 3.44
CA ALA A 107 -6.67 -14.43 3.65
C ALA A 107 -7.07 -14.97 5.04
N LYS A 108 -7.63 -14.16 5.93
CA LYS A 108 -8.03 -14.60 7.28
C LYS A 108 -9.47 -15.10 7.30
N GLY A 109 -9.63 -16.41 7.40
CA GLY A 109 -10.96 -17.01 7.45
C GLY A 109 -10.94 -18.48 7.82
N LYS A 110 -12.10 -19.12 7.64
CA LYS A 110 -12.29 -20.56 7.83
C LYS A 110 -12.89 -21.15 6.58
N ILE A 111 -12.39 -22.31 6.18
CA ILE A 111 -13.03 -23.13 5.15
C ILE A 111 -14.12 -23.95 5.86
N MET A 112 -15.35 -23.86 5.34
CA MET A 112 -16.51 -24.62 5.80
C MET A 112 -16.91 -25.63 4.71
N GLY A 113 -17.34 -26.84 5.10
CA GLY A 113 -17.76 -27.90 4.17
C GLY A 113 -17.15 -29.26 4.53
N THR A 114 -17.74 -30.35 4.05
CA THR A 114 -17.29 -31.74 4.34
C THR A 114 -16.49 -32.39 3.22
N GLY A 115 -16.21 -31.69 2.11
CA GLY A 115 -15.41 -32.18 0.99
C GLY A 115 -14.86 -31.05 0.11
N ASP A 116 -13.87 -31.38 -0.75
CA ASP A 116 -13.13 -30.41 -1.57
C ASP A 116 -14.04 -29.58 -2.50
N SER A 117 -15.14 -30.16 -3.00
CA SER A 117 -16.07 -29.53 -3.95
C SER A 117 -17.13 -28.60 -3.33
N ASP A 118 -17.38 -28.68 -2.01
CA ASP A 118 -18.36 -27.84 -1.29
C ASP A 118 -17.67 -26.90 -0.27
N SER A 119 -16.36 -26.72 -0.42
CA SER A 119 -15.57 -25.92 0.51
C SER A 119 -15.79 -24.41 0.27
N THR A 120 -16.38 -23.72 1.25
CA THR A 120 -16.62 -22.26 1.20
C THR A 120 -15.73 -21.53 2.19
N PHE A 121 -14.96 -20.54 1.70
CA PHE A 121 -14.17 -19.69 2.58
C PHE A 121 -15.02 -18.59 3.20
N ILE A 122 -15.05 -18.53 4.53
CA ILE A 122 -15.71 -17.47 5.30
C ILE A 122 -14.64 -16.62 5.97
N ARG A 123 -14.50 -15.36 5.52
CA ARG A 123 -13.61 -14.37 6.13
C ARG A 123 -13.99 -14.14 7.61
N LYS A 124 -12.99 -14.01 8.48
CA LYS A 124 -13.17 -13.79 9.93
C LYS A 124 -12.31 -12.63 10.44
N GLY A 125 -12.83 -11.99 11.48
CA GLY A 125 -12.18 -10.88 12.15
C GLY A 125 -12.33 -9.55 11.41
N PHE A 126 -11.88 -8.50 12.09
CA PHE A 126 -11.81 -7.14 11.57
C PHE A 126 -10.48 -6.51 12.02
N LEU A 127 -10.07 -5.47 11.32
CA LEU A 127 -8.92 -4.65 11.68
C LEU A 127 -9.43 -3.26 12.07
N ASN A 128 -8.79 -2.65 13.06
CA ASN A 128 -9.15 -1.33 13.54
C ASN A 128 -8.95 -0.27 12.45
N ALA A 129 -9.66 0.84 12.59
CA ALA A 129 -9.38 2.04 11.81
C ALA A 129 -8.13 2.76 12.37
N PRO A 130 -7.38 3.51 11.54
CA PRO A 130 -6.31 4.37 12.03
C PRO A 130 -6.80 5.37 13.09
N PRO A 131 -5.93 5.81 14.01
CA PRO A 131 -6.29 6.78 15.04
C PRO A 131 -6.83 8.09 14.43
N PRO A 132 -7.69 8.84 15.15
CA PRO A 132 -8.31 10.06 14.63
C PRO A 132 -7.33 11.08 14.04
N VAL A 133 -6.12 11.21 14.59
CA VAL A 133 -5.09 12.11 14.06
C VAL A 133 -4.74 11.82 12.61
N LEU A 134 -4.65 10.54 12.22
CA LEU A 134 -4.37 10.13 10.85
C LEU A 134 -5.60 10.27 9.95
N ARG A 135 -6.79 9.95 10.47
CA ARG A 135 -8.04 10.11 9.70
C ARG A 135 -8.36 11.58 9.38
N ASN A 136 -8.12 12.47 10.33
CA ASN A 136 -8.24 13.92 10.13
C ASN A 136 -7.21 14.41 9.12
N ALA A 137 -5.96 13.95 9.20
CA ALA A 137 -4.92 14.29 8.23
C ALA A 137 -5.28 13.83 6.80
N VAL A 138 -5.86 12.63 6.65
CA VAL A 138 -6.37 12.15 5.35
C VAL A 138 -7.50 13.02 4.83
N SER A 139 -8.42 13.46 5.71
CA SER A 139 -9.55 14.32 5.32
C SER A 139 -9.06 15.69 4.83
N SER A 140 -8.10 16.29 5.54
CA SER A 140 -7.44 17.53 5.10
C SER A 140 -6.72 17.34 3.76
N LEU A 141 -5.94 16.26 3.63
CA LEU A 141 -5.24 15.92 2.40
C LEU A 141 -6.19 15.74 1.21
N GLN A 142 -7.38 15.15 1.42
CA GLN A 142 -8.41 15.03 0.39
C GLN A 142 -8.93 16.41 -0.04
N SER A 143 -9.28 17.27 0.91
CA SER A 143 -9.74 18.64 0.64
C SER A 143 -8.70 19.44 -0.14
N ASP A 144 -7.42 19.35 0.24
CA ASP A 144 -6.33 20.07 -0.44
C ASP A 144 -6.18 19.58 -1.88
N HIS A 145 -6.35 18.29 -2.15
CA HIS A 145 -6.26 17.73 -3.51
C HIS A 145 -7.43 18.08 -4.44
N GLU A 146 -8.56 18.50 -3.89
CA GLU A 146 -9.70 19.01 -4.67
C GLU A 146 -9.50 20.48 -5.06
N GLY A 147 -8.88 21.27 -4.17
CA GLY A 147 -8.71 22.72 -4.35
C GLY A 147 -7.36 23.18 -4.90
N GLU A 148 -6.29 22.40 -4.72
CA GLU A 148 -4.91 22.82 -5.01
C GLU A 148 -4.15 21.84 -5.92
N VAL A 149 -3.03 22.33 -6.49
CA VAL A 149 -2.12 21.52 -7.28
C VAL A 149 -1.43 20.49 -6.37
N ARG A 150 -1.50 19.21 -6.76
CA ARG A 150 -0.84 18.11 -6.05
C ARG A 150 0.65 18.38 -5.92
N ARG A 151 1.17 18.33 -4.69
CA ARG A 151 2.61 18.56 -4.40
C ARG A 151 3.49 17.33 -4.59
N ILE A 152 2.91 16.16 -4.83
CA ILE A 152 3.68 14.90 -5.01
C ILE A 152 4.74 15.02 -6.11
N PRO A 153 4.43 15.53 -7.33
CA PRO A 153 5.45 15.69 -8.37
C PRO A 153 6.61 16.59 -7.94
N LEU A 154 6.33 17.65 -7.16
CA LEU A 154 7.35 18.55 -6.60
C LEU A 154 8.26 17.80 -5.64
N TYR A 155 7.69 17.07 -4.67
CA TYR A 155 8.48 16.31 -3.70
C TYR A 155 9.33 15.21 -4.37
N LEU A 156 8.81 14.57 -5.42
CA LEU A 156 9.57 13.60 -6.21
C LEU A 156 10.72 14.26 -6.98
N ALA A 157 10.48 15.42 -7.59
CA ALA A 157 11.52 16.18 -8.28
C ALA A 157 12.64 16.62 -7.33
N GLU A 158 12.28 17.20 -6.18
CA GLU A 158 13.23 17.61 -5.14
C GLU A 158 14.05 16.43 -4.59
N MET A 159 13.43 15.25 -4.43
CA MET A 159 14.14 14.03 -4.01
C MET A 159 15.16 13.60 -5.05
N LEU A 160 14.79 13.59 -6.33
CA LEU A 160 15.68 13.19 -7.42
C LEU A 160 16.82 14.20 -7.65
N GLU A 161 16.56 15.49 -7.44
CA GLU A 161 17.60 16.53 -7.47
C GLU A 161 18.61 16.36 -6.35
N ARG A 162 18.15 16.12 -5.11
CA ARG A 162 19.03 15.86 -3.95
C ARG A 162 19.76 14.53 -4.04
N HIS A 163 19.17 13.54 -4.70
CA HIS A 163 19.69 12.19 -4.81
C HIS A 163 19.67 11.64 -6.25
N PRO A 164 20.53 12.13 -7.16
CA PRO A 164 20.49 11.76 -8.58
C PRO A 164 20.63 10.24 -8.84
N LYS A 165 21.39 9.53 -8.00
CA LYS A 165 21.53 8.06 -8.05
C LYS A 165 20.20 7.32 -7.89
N MET A 166 19.18 7.93 -7.28
CA MET A 166 17.84 7.34 -7.18
C MET A 166 17.21 7.19 -8.57
N ALA A 167 17.37 8.18 -9.46
CA ALA A 167 16.88 8.09 -10.84
C ALA A 167 17.59 6.99 -11.62
N GLU A 168 18.91 6.86 -11.45
CA GLU A 168 19.74 5.82 -12.08
C GLU A 168 19.31 4.41 -11.62
N ASN A 169 18.97 4.28 -10.33
CA ASN A 169 18.50 3.03 -9.74
C ASN A 169 17.01 2.73 -9.97
N GLY A 170 16.34 3.50 -10.83
CA GLY A 170 14.96 3.22 -11.25
C GLY A 170 13.87 3.73 -10.31
N TYR A 171 14.17 4.64 -9.36
CA TYR A 171 13.17 5.32 -8.53
C TYR A 171 12.47 6.47 -9.30
N LYS A 172 12.02 6.17 -10.51
CA LYS A 172 11.27 7.09 -11.38
C LYS A 172 10.09 6.37 -12.02
N TYR A 173 9.11 7.15 -12.46
CA TYR A 173 7.96 6.59 -13.16
C TYR A 173 8.42 5.79 -14.40
N PRO A 174 8.03 4.51 -14.55
CA PRO A 174 8.51 3.65 -15.63
C PRO A 174 7.90 3.97 -17.01
N GLY A 175 6.97 4.93 -17.08
CA GLY A 175 6.31 5.37 -18.30
C GLY A 175 4.97 4.68 -18.60
N PRO A 176 4.11 5.30 -19.43
CA PRO A 176 2.76 4.81 -19.74
C PRO A 176 2.75 3.39 -20.33
N GLN A 177 3.74 3.05 -21.15
CA GLN A 177 3.91 1.76 -21.83
C GLN A 177 4.05 0.55 -20.89
N LYS A 178 4.45 0.78 -19.64
CA LYS A 178 4.54 -0.28 -18.62
C LYS A 178 3.23 -0.49 -17.85
N ASN A 179 2.22 0.35 -18.08
CA ASN A 179 0.93 0.22 -17.41
C ASN A 179 0.00 -0.73 -18.15
N LEU A 180 0.24 -2.01 -17.99
CA LEU A 180 -0.51 -3.08 -18.61
C LEU A 180 -1.63 -3.55 -17.68
N LEU A 181 -2.87 -3.56 -18.15
CA LEU A 181 -4.02 -4.11 -17.43
C LEU A 181 -4.54 -5.33 -18.18
N TYR A 182 -4.38 -6.51 -17.59
CA TYR A 182 -4.81 -7.77 -18.18
C TYR A 182 -6.30 -8.05 -17.91
N CYS A 183 -7.02 -8.43 -18.97
CA CYS A 183 -8.42 -8.82 -18.91
C CYS A 183 -8.58 -10.23 -18.31
N THR A 184 -9.58 -10.41 -17.44
CA THR A 184 -9.94 -11.71 -16.84
C THR A 184 -10.64 -12.65 -17.82
N HIS A 185 -11.52 -12.10 -18.65
CA HIS A 185 -12.35 -12.89 -19.57
C HIS A 185 -11.62 -13.33 -20.84
N CYS A 186 -10.45 -12.76 -21.14
CA CYS A 186 -9.67 -13.10 -22.35
C CYS A 186 -8.74 -14.31 -22.16
N LEU A 187 -8.79 -14.98 -21.01
CA LEU A 187 -7.99 -16.18 -20.73
C LEU A 187 -8.67 -17.47 -21.25
N ASP A 188 -9.98 -17.43 -21.53
CA ASP A 188 -10.74 -18.53 -22.15
C ASP A 188 -11.45 -18.03 -23.42
N GLU A 189 -11.02 -18.50 -24.59
CA GLU A 189 -11.58 -18.13 -25.91
C GLU A 189 -13.11 -18.31 -26.00
N LYS A 190 -13.66 -19.30 -25.27
CA LYS A 190 -15.09 -19.60 -25.26
C LYS A 190 -15.94 -18.58 -24.49
N SER A 191 -15.35 -17.86 -23.54
CA SER A 191 -16.09 -16.97 -22.63
C SER A 191 -16.19 -15.53 -23.13
N CYS A 192 -15.33 -15.13 -24.06
CA CYS A 192 -15.16 -13.73 -24.47
C CYS A 192 -15.93 -13.35 -25.75
N GLY A 193 -16.65 -14.28 -26.39
CA GLY A 193 -17.47 -13.99 -27.58
C GLY A 193 -16.71 -13.30 -28.72
N GLY A 194 -15.40 -13.58 -28.87
CA GLY A 194 -14.55 -13.00 -29.91
C GLY A 194 -14.00 -11.59 -29.62
N CYS A 195 -14.12 -11.07 -28.39
CA CYS A 195 -13.69 -9.70 -28.03
C CYS A 195 -12.26 -9.60 -27.44
N CYS A 196 -11.41 -10.61 -27.61
CA CYS A 196 -10.26 -10.82 -26.74
C CYS A 196 -8.99 -10.02 -27.11
N GLN A 197 -8.94 -8.73 -26.75
CA GLN A 197 -7.65 -8.12 -26.42
C GLN A 197 -7.21 -8.61 -25.03
N THR A 198 -6.05 -9.28 -24.93
CA THR A 198 -5.45 -9.71 -23.65
C THR A 198 -5.25 -8.52 -22.68
N LEU A 199 -5.08 -7.33 -23.24
CA LEU A 199 -4.93 -6.07 -22.53
C LEU A 199 -6.19 -5.22 -22.67
N VAL A 200 -6.60 -4.60 -21.56
CA VAL A 200 -7.70 -3.66 -21.51
C VAL A 200 -7.23 -2.32 -22.06
N ASN A 201 -7.92 -1.78 -23.06
CA ASN A 201 -7.69 -0.42 -23.54
C ASN A 201 -8.14 0.60 -22.48
N ARG A 202 -7.30 1.60 -22.21
CA ARG A 202 -7.58 2.64 -21.21
C ARG A 202 -7.35 4.02 -21.80
N PRO A 203 -8.16 5.03 -21.44
CA PRO A 203 -7.98 6.40 -21.93
C PRO A 203 -6.58 6.94 -21.64
N VAL A 204 -6.06 7.81 -22.49
CA VAL A 204 -4.81 8.52 -22.18
C VAL A 204 -5.08 9.48 -21.01
N ARG A 205 -4.14 9.55 -20.05
CA ARG A 205 -4.23 10.55 -18.98
C ARG A 205 -3.71 11.89 -19.49
N ASP A 206 -4.32 12.94 -18.98
CA ASP A 206 -3.96 14.34 -19.06
C ASP A 206 -2.49 14.61 -18.68
N ASN A 207 -1.95 13.90 -17.68
CA ASN A 207 -0.53 13.93 -17.33
C ASN A 207 -0.05 12.60 -16.74
N ASN A 208 1.25 12.52 -16.42
CA ASN A 208 1.88 11.36 -15.79
C ASN A 208 1.99 11.49 -14.26
N ASP A 209 1.33 12.48 -13.66
CA ASP A 209 1.44 12.70 -12.23
C ASP A 209 0.73 11.57 -11.46
N PRO A 210 1.32 11.12 -10.34
CA PRO A 210 0.67 10.20 -9.43
C PRO A 210 -0.73 10.68 -9.03
N ARG A 211 -1.73 9.81 -9.17
CA ARG A 211 -3.06 10.02 -8.60
C ARG A 211 -3.17 9.30 -7.26
N ILE A 212 -3.88 9.91 -6.32
CA ILE A 212 -4.17 9.29 -5.04
C ILE A 212 -5.57 8.69 -5.09
N HIS A 213 -5.68 7.44 -4.64
CA HIS A 213 -6.93 6.73 -4.51
C HIS A 213 -7.15 6.37 -3.05
N TYR A 214 -8.28 6.78 -2.49
CA TYR A 214 -8.63 6.50 -1.10
C TYR A 214 -9.59 5.32 -1.06
N GLY A 215 -9.32 4.33 -0.21
CA GLY A 215 -10.24 3.20 -0.04
C GLY A 215 -9.62 1.99 0.62
N ILE A 216 -10.19 0.83 0.34
CA ILE A 216 -9.80 -0.43 0.99
C ILE A 216 -8.50 -0.97 0.41
N ILE A 217 -7.58 -1.34 1.31
CA ILE A 217 -6.39 -2.13 1.00
C ILE A 217 -6.62 -3.57 1.47
N ALA A 218 -6.55 -4.53 0.54
CA ALA A 218 -6.58 -5.96 0.84
C ALA A 218 -5.17 -6.42 1.22
N SER A 219 -5.03 -6.94 2.43
CA SER A 219 -3.74 -7.37 2.99
C SER A 219 -3.73 -8.87 3.25
N GLY A 220 -2.66 -9.57 2.90
CA GLY A 220 -2.50 -10.99 3.19
C GLY A 220 -1.24 -11.59 2.58
N ASP A 221 -0.79 -12.73 3.11
CA ASP A 221 0.51 -13.33 2.76
C ASP A 221 0.58 -13.98 1.36
N LEU A 222 -0.47 -13.88 0.54
CA LEU A 222 -0.48 -14.42 -0.82
C LEU A 222 -0.17 -13.32 -1.84
N VAL A 223 0.77 -13.59 -2.76
CA VAL A 223 1.01 -12.70 -3.89
C VAL A 223 -0.07 -12.91 -4.95
N VAL A 224 -0.86 -11.86 -5.21
CA VAL A 224 -1.89 -11.89 -6.26
C VAL A 224 -1.27 -11.59 -7.63
N LYS A 225 -1.13 -12.63 -8.46
CA LYS A 225 -0.57 -12.51 -9.84
C LYS A 225 -1.58 -12.71 -10.95
N ASN A 226 -2.76 -13.25 -10.67
CA ASN A 226 -3.77 -13.50 -11.68
C ASN A 226 -4.85 -12.40 -11.68
N ALA A 227 -5.40 -12.13 -12.87
CA ALA A 227 -6.44 -11.12 -13.04
C ALA A 227 -7.74 -11.51 -12.32
N ALA A 228 -8.03 -12.81 -12.22
CA ALA A 228 -9.27 -13.33 -11.62
C ALA A 228 -9.36 -12.99 -10.13
N MET A 229 -8.32 -13.30 -9.35
CA MET A 229 -8.25 -12.97 -7.94
C MET A 229 -8.26 -11.46 -7.70
N ARG A 230 -7.60 -10.67 -8.55
CA ARG A 230 -7.68 -9.20 -8.51
C ARG A 230 -9.14 -8.72 -8.62
N ASP A 231 -9.87 -9.25 -9.61
CA ASP A 231 -11.27 -8.89 -9.83
C ASP A 231 -12.18 -9.41 -8.70
N THR A 232 -11.90 -10.59 -8.15
CA THR A 232 -12.57 -11.11 -6.95
C THR A 232 -12.37 -10.20 -5.74
N LEU A 233 -11.15 -9.70 -5.51
CA LEU A 233 -10.88 -8.76 -4.41
C LEU A 233 -11.60 -7.43 -4.61
N ARG A 234 -11.70 -6.94 -5.85
CA ARG A 234 -12.52 -5.76 -6.19
C ARG A 234 -13.98 -6.00 -5.81
N GLU A 235 -14.55 -7.11 -6.29
CA GLU A 235 -15.99 -7.38 -6.19
C GLU A 235 -16.43 -7.73 -4.76
N LEU A 236 -15.64 -8.54 -4.05
CA LEU A 236 -15.99 -8.98 -2.70
C LEU A 236 -15.67 -7.93 -1.63
N LEU A 237 -14.63 -7.13 -1.82
CA LEU A 237 -14.10 -6.24 -0.77
C LEU A 237 -14.17 -4.76 -1.10
N GLY A 238 -14.46 -4.39 -2.35
CA GLY A 238 -14.27 -3.02 -2.83
C GLY A 238 -12.81 -2.58 -2.77
N ALA A 239 -11.86 -3.52 -2.83
CA ALA A 239 -10.45 -3.25 -2.65
C ALA A 239 -9.88 -2.45 -3.85
N LYS A 240 -9.06 -1.45 -3.55
CA LYS A 240 -8.31 -0.64 -4.53
C LYS A 240 -6.85 -1.06 -4.65
N CYS A 241 -6.32 -1.73 -3.63
CA CYS A 241 -4.94 -2.18 -3.58
C CYS A 241 -4.87 -3.55 -2.91
N VAL A 242 -3.89 -4.36 -3.31
CA VAL A 242 -3.49 -5.58 -2.61
C VAL A 242 -2.01 -5.53 -2.23
N GLU A 243 -1.68 -5.86 -0.99
CA GLU A 243 -0.32 -5.91 -0.43
C GLU A 243 -0.23 -6.98 0.68
N MET A 244 0.91 -7.09 1.38
CA MET A 244 1.20 -8.24 2.24
C MET A 244 1.49 -7.89 3.71
N GLU A 245 1.52 -6.63 4.12
CA GLU A 245 2.08 -6.21 5.41
C GLU A 245 1.06 -5.51 6.34
N ALA A 246 0.14 -4.73 5.77
CA ALA A 246 -0.71 -3.80 6.52
C ALA A 246 -1.53 -4.47 7.62
N ALA A 247 -2.10 -5.65 7.38
CA ALA A 247 -2.92 -6.34 8.38
C ALA A 247 -2.13 -6.76 9.62
N GLY A 248 -0.80 -6.83 9.57
CA GLY A 248 0.07 -7.08 10.72
C GLY A 248 0.27 -5.85 11.61
N LEU A 249 -0.04 -4.65 11.10
CA LEU A 249 0.18 -3.39 11.83
C LEU A 249 -1.09 -2.79 12.40
N MET A 250 -2.24 -2.96 11.74
CA MET A 250 -3.44 -2.18 12.04
C MET A 250 -3.98 -2.33 13.47
N ASN A 251 -3.68 -3.45 14.14
CA ASN A 251 -4.10 -3.67 15.53
C ASN A 251 -3.00 -3.38 16.56
N ASP A 252 -1.73 -3.34 16.14
CA ASP A 252 -0.57 -3.25 17.03
C ASP A 252 0.11 -1.87 17.00
N CYS A 253 -0.23 -1.02 16.03
CA CYS A 253 0.28 0.36 15.89
C CYS A 253 -0.71 1.45 16.30
N VAL A 254 -1.81 1.10 16.97
CA VAL A 254 -2.69 2.10 17.59
C VAL A 254 -2.09 2.46 18.95
N LEU A 255 -1.32 3.56 18.98
CA LEU A 255 -0.82 4.20 20.20
C LEU A 255 -1.87 5.15 20.78
#